data_AF-B2JBV9-F1
#
_entry.id   AF-B2JBV9-F1
#
_cell.length_a   1.000
_cell.length_b   1.000
_cell.length_c   1.000
_cell.angle_alpha   90.00
_cell.angle_beta   90.00
_cell.angle_gamma   90.00
#
_symmetry.space_group_name_H-M   'P 1'
#
loop_
_entity.id
_entity.type
_entity.pdbx_description
1 polymer ?
#
loop_
_entity_poly.entity_id
_entity_poly.type
_entity_poly.pdbx_seq_one_letter_code
_entity_poly.pdbx_strand_id
1 'polypeptide(L)'
;MWLRYGVDLDLILVPIEDVLRGRTQLKCPYCGGELTAKKGNRKEHHFAHTNFTCREVANRSEREIPTLPLYNNFNICLTGKELQQIKTLWNRYGWKNKGIYESKINSIFIKEKLLEYNEYRLYGEYQFTKLGKIPVGALSLMLFNQVQESILWEKLQQLEKKVQVAYLDDASNFHECLWDLQIYRAELKKILSNTLYYLQIDTDKETFYKIGVTRREIQARVAEVQTDLVKHFSHVSIKVLGHWSHRGNVEKYFKYRYADYNCSIGSLTEYYKFDNPEDATAALRDLRRMKKKQLSEFEVDILAGKPSWIEQLIEEIEEERA
;
A
#
# COMPACT_ATOMS: atom_id res chain seq x y z
N MET A 1 3.04 11.10 -12.67
CA MET A 1 3.17 12.03 -11.54
C MET A 1 2.80 11.27 -10.29
N TRP A 2 3.73 11.14 -9.35
CA TRP A 2 3.59 10.30 -8.15
C TRP A 2 3.49 11.12 -6.85
N LEU A 3 3.70 12.44 -6.92
CA LEU A 3 3.79 13.31 -5.75
C LEU A 3 2.44 13.35 -4.99
N ARG A 4 2.41 12.78 -3.78
CA ARG A 4 1.19 12.68 -2.94
C ARG A 4 1.17 13.67 -1.78
N TYR A 5 2.26 14.40 -1.56
CA TYR A 5 2.36 15.42 -0.52
C TYR A 5 2.85 16.73 -1.11
N GLY A 6 2.29 17.83 -0.60
CA GLY A 6 2.89 19.16 -0.69
C GLY A 6 3.30 19.61 0.69
N VAL A 7 4.02 20.72 0.78
CA VAL A 7 4.34 21.38 2.06
C VAL A 7 3.62 22.72 2.15
N ASP A 8 3.17 23.07 3.36
CA ASP A 8 2.63 24.40 3.65
C ASP A 8 3.73 25.41 4.00
N LEU A 9 3.35 26.58 4.53
CA LEU A 9 4.28 27.65 4.90
C LEU A 9 5.15 27.29 6.10
N ASP A 10 4.69 26.36 6.95
CA ASP A 10 5.39 25.89 8.14
C ASP A 10 6.22 24.63 7.84
N LEU A 11 6.41 24.31 6.54
CA LEU A 11 7.11 23.12 6.05
C LEU A 11 6.46 21.78 6.49
N ILE A 12 5.17 21.81 6.84
CA ILE A 12 4.43 20.61 7.24
C ILE A 12 3.91 19.90 6.01
N LEU A 13 4.12 18.57 5.96
CA LEU A 13 3.61 17.72 4.88
C LEU A 13 2.08 17.63 4.93
N VAL A 14 1.44 18.06 3.84
CA VAL A 14 -0.01 17.97 3.64
C VAL A 14 -0.31 16.92 2.56
N PRO A 15 -1.04 15.84 2.87
CA PRO A 15 -1.38 14.80 1.92
C PRO A 15 -2.42 15.30 0.90
N ILE A 16 -2.36 14.77 -0.32
CA ILE A 16 -3.30 15.12 -1.39
C ILE A 16 -4.75 14.85 -0.98
N GLU A 17 -5.02 13.84 -0.16
CA GLU A 17 -6.38 13.51 0.28
C GLU A 17 -7.06 14.65 1.06
N ASP A 18 -6.29 15.46 1.78
CA ASP A 18 -6.82 16.53 2.66
C ASP A 18 -7.04 17.86 1.92
N VAL A 19 -6.69 17.95 0.63
CA VAL A 19 -6.76 19.19 -0.16
C VAL A 19 -7.88 19.13 -1.20
N LEU A 20 -8.63 20.22 -1.39
CA LEU A 20 -9.62 20.29 -2.46
C LEU A 20 -8.97 20.23 -3.85
N ARG A 21 -9.74 19.81 -4.86
CA ARG A 21 -9.27 19.81 -6.25
C ARG A 21 -8.98 21.24 -6.70
N GLY A 22 -7.85 21.45 -7.39
CA GLY A 22 -7.52 22.73 -8.01
C GLY A 22 -6.18 23.30 -7.58
N ARG A 23 -5.99 24.62 -7.78
CA ARG A 23 -4.78 25.32 -7.33
C ARG A 23 -4.72 25.31 -5.80
N THR A 24 -3.51 25.24 -5.26
CA THR A 24 -3.26 25.17 -3.82
C THR A 24 -2.21 26.20 -3.42
N GLN A 25 -2.13 26.51 -2.12
CA GLN A 25 -1.03 27.30 -1.57
C GLN A 25 0.21 26.44 -1.26
N LEU A 26 0.08 25.11 -1.40
CA LEU A 26 1.15 24.17 -1.09
C LEU A 26 2.27 24.25 -2.13
N LYS A 27 3.49 23.97 -1.66
CA LYS A 27 4.70 23.93 -2.47
C LYS A 27 5.22 22.51 -2.62
N CYS A 28 5.96 22.27 -3.70
CA CYS A 28 6.67 21.04 -3.93
C CYS A 28 7.80 20.91 -2.88
N PRO A 29 7.87 19.82 -2.10
CA PRO A 29 8.93 19.64 -1.11
C PRO A 29 10.33 19.70 -1.76
N TYR A 30 10.47 19.22 -2.99
CA TYR A 30 11.78 19.13 -3.66
C TYR A 30 12.28 20.43 -4.27
N CYS A 31 11.40 21.27 -4.83
CA CYS A 31 11.82 22.46 -5.59
C CYS A 31 11.15 23.77 -5.16
N GLY A 32 10.26 23.74 -4.17
CA GLY A 32 9.47 24.90 -3.76
C GLY A 32 8.44 25.39 -4.80
N GLY A 33 8.28 24.68 -5.91
CA GLY A 33 7.36 25.05 -6.99
C GLY A 33 5.88 24.94 -6.59
N GLU A 34 5.03 25.75 -7.22
CA GLU A 34 3.58 25.74 -6.95
C GLU A 34 2.90 24.43 -7.34
N LEU A 35 1.98 23.96 -6.50
CA LEU A 35 1.24 22.73 -6.73
C LEU A 35 -0.25 22.95 -7.04
N THR A 36 -0.75 22.10 -7.91
CA THR A 36 -2.17 21.93 -8.23
C THR A 36 -2.59 20.50 -7.85
N ALA A 37 -3.61 20.39 -6.99
CA ALA A 37 -4.22 19.13 -6.61
C ALA A 37 -5.04 18.55 -7.78
N LYS A 38 -4.57 17.44 -8.36
CA LYS A 38 -5.26 16.71 -9.42
C LYS A 38 -6.04 15.54 -8.81
N LYS A 39 -7.34 15.74 -8.64
CA LYS A 39 -8.29 14.73 -8.18
C LYS A 39 -9.31 14.39 -9.26
N GLY A 40 -9.58 13.11 -9.44
CA GLY A 40 -10.55 12.60 -10.41
C GLY A 40 -10.83 11.12 -10.19
N ASN A 41 -11.61 10.53 -11.09
CA ASN A 41 -12.12 9.17 -10.93
C ASN A 41 -11.28 8.11 -11.65
N ARG A 42 -10.30 8.51 -12.48
CA ARG A 42 -9.52 7.59 -13.34
C ARG A 42 -8.08 7.38 -12.88
N LYS A 43 -7.41 8.44 -12.41
CA LYS A 43 -6.01 8.40 -11.98
C LYS A 43 -5.95 8.58 -10.47
N GLU A 44 -4.97 7.96 -9.83
CA GLU A 44 -4.67 8.23 -8.42
C GLU A 44 -4.49 9.73 -8.20
N HIS A 45 -5.02 10.22 -7.09
CA HIS A 45 -4.92 11.62 -6.72
C HIS A 45 -3.46 11.96 -6.45
N HIS A 46 -2.99 13.06 -7.04
CA HIS A 46 -1.62 13.52 -6.88
C HIS A 46 -1.56 15.05 -7.00
N PHE A 47 -0.47 15.63 -6.53
CA PHE A 47 -0.09 16.98 -6.85
C PHE A 47 0.67 17.00 -8.19
N ALA A 48 0.34 17.98 -9.02
CA ALA A 48 1.10 18.32 -10.20
C ALA A 48 1.66 19.73 -10.04
N HIS A 49 2.83 19.99 -10.58
CA HIS A 49 3.35 21.35 -10.67
C HIS A 49 2.40 22.20 -11.51
N THR A 50 2.14 23.44 -11.09
CA THR A 50 1.30 24.39 -11.85
C THR A 50 1.95 24.79 -13.17
N ASN A 51 3.29 24.91 -13.16
CA ASN A 51 4.09 25.28 -14.31
C ASN A 51 4.85 24.04 -14.84
N PHE A 52 6.16 23.99 -14.65
CA PHE A 52 7.01 22.89 -15.08
C PHE A 52 7.20 21.86 -13.97
N THR A 53 7.20 20.58 -14.34
CA THR A 53 7.52 19.50 -13.38
C THR A 53 9.03 19.50 -13.12
N CYS A 54 9.44 19.55 -11.85
CA CYS A 54 10.86 19.48 -11.51
C CYS A 54 11.47 18.10 -11.84
N ARG A 55 12.79 18.08 -11.99
CA ARG A 55 13.57 16.87 -12.30
C ARG A 55 13.33 15.76 -11.28
N GLU A 56 13.25 16.12 -10.00
CA GLU A 56 13.16 15.16 -8.88
C GLU A 56 11.83 14.41 -8.87
N VAL A 57 10.80 15.00 -9.48
CA VAL A 57 9.51 14.33 -9.64
C VAL A 57 9.37 13.69 -11.03
N ALA A 58 10.01 14.26 -12.07
CA ALA A 58 9.91 13.77 -13.44
C ALA A 58 10.76 12.52 -13.72
N ASN A 59 11.97 12.43 -13.18
CA ASN A 59 13.01 11.50 -13.65
C ASN A 59 13.23 10.30 -12.73
N ARG A 60 12.48 10.16 -11.63
CA ARG A 60 12.63 9.03 -10.72
C ARG A 60 12.02 7.76 -11.28
N SER A 61 12.75 6.66 -11.17
CA SER A 61 12.23 5.33 -11.44
C SER A 61 11.21 4.91 -10.36
N GLU A 62 10.32 3.98 -10.68
CA GLU A 62 9.31 3.48 -9.72
C GLU A 62 9.92 2.95 -8.41
N ARG A 63 11.17 2.45 -8.45
CA ARG A 63 11.88 1.91 -7.29
C ARG A 63 12.45 3.00 -6.37
N GLU A 64 12.66 4.20 -6.90
CA GLU A 64 13.25 5.34 -6.18
C GLU A 64 12.21 6.24 -5.53
N ILE A 65 10.95 6.13 -5.93
CA ILE A 65 9.86 6.86 -5.31
C ILE A 65 9.73 6.44 -3.83
N PRO A 66 9.56 7.39 -2.88
CA PRO A 66 9.39 7.12 -1.45
C PRO A 66 7.97 6.62 -1.10
N THR A 67 7.46 5.65 -1.88
CA THR A 67 6.18 5.00 -1.61
C THR A 67 6.36 3.73 -0.78
N LEU A 68 5.30 3.32 -0.09
CA LEU A 68 5.28 2.07 0.64
C LEU A 68 5.36 0.87 -0.31
N PRO A 69 6.36 -0.01 -0.15
CA PRO A 69 6.46 -1.24 -0.93
C PRO A 69 5.17 -2.08 -0.82
N LEU A 70 4.75 -2.64 -1.95
CA LEU A 70 3.57 -3.51 -2.05
C LEU A 70 2.27 -2.87 -1.54
N TYR A 71 2.15 -1.54 -1.52
CA TYR A 71 0.90 -0.90 -1.10
C TYR A 71 -0.12 -0.76 -2.23
N ASN A 72 0.29 -0.24 -3.39
CA ASN A 72 -0.55 -0.08 -4.58
C ASN A 72 0.06 -0.70 -5.85
N ASN A 73 1.24 -1.28 -5.76
CA ASN A 73 1.90 -1.97 -6.86
C ASN A 73 2.23 -3.42 -6.47
N PHE A 74 1.31 -4.34 -6.78
CA PHE A 74 1.45 -5.77 -6.52
C PHE A 74 2.20 -6.52 -7.63
N ASN A 75 2.53 -5.84 -8.73
CA ASN A 75 3.29 -6.42 -9.83
C ASN A 75 4.80 -6.44 -9.57
N ILE A 76 5.27 -5.87 -8.45
CA ILE A 76 6.68 -5.89 -8.01
C ILE A 76 7.62 -5.39 -9.12
N CYS A 77 7.23 -4.29 -9.78
CA CYS A 77 7.98 -3.69 -10.89
C CYS A 77 8.23 -4.61 -12.10
N LEU A 78 7.47 -5.70 -12.25
CA LEU A 78 7.49 -6.52 -13.46
C LEU A 78 6.88 -5.75 -14.64
N THR A 79 7.48 -5.92 -15.82
CA THR A 79 6.86 -5.48 -17.08
C THR A 79 5.58 -6.26 -17.35
N GLY A 80 4.70 -5.73 -18.22
CA GLY A 80 3.46 -6.44 -18.58
C GLY A 80 3.71 -7.84 -19.17
N LYS A 81 4.81 -8.04 -19.91
CA LYS A 81 5.19 -9.35 -20.45
C LYS A 81 5.62 -10.31 -19.35
N GLU A 82 6.44 -9.86 -18.41
CA GLU A 82 6.89 -10.67 -17.27
C GLU A 82 5.73 -11.02 -16.33
N LEU A 83 4.81 -10.08 -16.09
CA LEU A 83 3.60 -10.32 -15.32
C LEU A 83 2.70 -11.39 -15.98
N GLN A 84 2.58 -11.38 -17.31
CA GLN A 84 1.82 -12.41 -18.01
C GLN A 84 2.51 -13.78 -17.95
N GLN A 85 3.84 -13.81 -18.02
CA GLN A 85 4.64 -15.03 -17.88
C GLN A 85 4.48 -15.63 -16.47
N ILE A 86 4.61 -14.83 -15.41
CA ILE A 86 4.46 -15.32 -14.03
C ILE A 86 3.03 -15.84 -13.76
N LYS A 87 1.99 -15.17 -14.31
CA LYS A 87 0.60 -15.67 -14.27
C LYS A 87 0.43 -17.00 -14.99
N THR A 88 1.08 -17.17 -16.14
CA THR A 88 1.06 -18.43 -16.89
C THR A 88 1.72 -19.57 -16.10
N LEU A 89 2.87 -19.29 -15.47
CA LEU A 89 3.54 -20.26 -14.58
C LEU A 89 2.67 -20.62 -13.37
N TRP A 90 2.00 -19.65 -12.76
CA TRP A 90 1.09 -19.89 -11.66
C TRP A 90 -0.06 -20.82 -12.08
N ASN A 91 -0.72 -20.52 -13.21
CA ASN A 91 -1.85 -21.28 -13.73
C ASN A 91 -1.47 -22.70 -14.22
N ARG A 92 -0.21 -22.94 -14.59
CA ARG A 92 0.25 -24.26 -15.02
C ARG A 92 0.78 -25.10 -13.86
N TYR A 93 1.50 -24.48 -12.94
CA TYR A 93 2.27 -25.17 -11.90
C TYR A 93 1.86 -24.74 -10.48
N GLY A 94 1.89 -23.44 -10.22
CA GLY A 94 1.76 -22.86 -8.87
C GLY A 94 0.48 -23.23 -8.13
N TRP A 95 -0.70 -23.07 -8.74
CA TRP A 95 -1.98 -23.36 -8.07
C TRP A 95 -2.18 -24.85 -7.73
N LYS A 96 -1.51 -25.74 -8.49
CA LYS A 96 -1.49 -27.19 -8.24
C LYS A 96 -0.34 -27.62 -7.33
N ASN A 97 0.42 -26.67 -6.78
CA ASN A 97 1.64 -26.93 -6.01
C ASN A 97 2.67 -27.82 -6.74
N LYS A 98 2.71 -27.75 -8.08
CA LYS A 98 3.69 -28.49 -8.90
C LYS A 98 5.01 -27.72 -8.99
N GLY A 99 6.10 -28.47 -9.07
CA GLY A 99 7.42 -27.93 -9.34
C GLY A 99 7.53 -27.34 -10.75
N ILE A 100 8.43 -26.38 -10.93
CA ILE A 100 8.71 -25.72 -12.21
C ILE A 100 10.13 -26.09 -12.64
N TYR A 101 10.28 -26.60 -13.86
CA TYR A 101 11.60 -26.88 -14.44
C TYR A 101 12.31 -25.59 -14.81
N GLU A 102 13.63 -25.54 -14.58
CA GLU A 102 14.47 -24.38 -14.87
C GLU A 102 14.32 -23.87 -16.32
N SER A 103 14.21 -24.79 -17.29
CA SER A 103 14.00 -24.46 -18.72
C SER A 103 12.73 -23.65 -19.03
N LYS A 104 11.80 -23.54 -18.07
CA LYS A 104 10.56 -22.76 -18.20
C LYS A 104 10.61 -21.43 -17.47
N ILE A 105 11.71 -21.14 -16.77
CA ILE A 105 11.85 -19.99 -15.89
C ILE A 105 12.64 -18.90 -16.60
N ASN A 106 12.10 -17.69 -16.56
CA ASN A 106 12.86 -16.50 -16.89
C ASN A 106 13.78 -16.16 -15.71
N SER A 107 15.07 -15.96 -15.96
CA SER A 107 16.08 -15.69 -14.93
C SER A 107 15.75 -14.46 -14.07
N ILE A 108 14.98 -13.50 -14.60
CA ILE A 108 14.48 -12.35 -13.83
C ILE A 108 13.65 -12.78 -12.61
N PHE A 109 12.90 -13.88 -12.69
CA PHE A 109 12.08 -14.36 -11.57
C PHE A 109 12.92 -14.94 -10.43
N ILE A 110 14.11 -15.45 -10.72
CA ILE A 110 15.07 -15.88 -9.70
C ILE A 110 15.77 -14.65 -9.10
N LYS A 111 16.24 -13.74 -9.97
CA LYS A 111 16.92 -12.49 -9.56
C LYS A 111 16.04 -11.63 -8.64
N GLU A 112 14.75 -11.51 -8.96
CA GLU A 112 13.76 -10.76 -8.18
C GLU A 112 13.13 -11.60 -7.05
N LYS A 113 13.67 -12.79 -6.76
CA LYS A 113 13.25 -13.69 -5.66
C LYS A 113 11.75 -14.07 -5.70
N LEU A 114 11.17 -14.17 -6.90
CA LEU A 114 9.78 -14.59 -7.10
C LEU A 114 9.67 -16.12 -7.13
N LEU A 115 10.70 -16.80 -7.64
CA LEU A 115 10.83 -18.25 -7.58
C LEU A 115 12.13 -18.62 -6.87
N GLU A 116 12.13 -19.75 -6.18
CA GLU A 116 13.29 -20.30 -5.47
C GLU A 116 13.47 -21.77 -5.82
N TYR A 117 14.73 -22.23 -5.78
CA TYR A 117 15.07 -23.65 -5.87
C TYR A 117 14.66 -24.37 -4.60
N ASN A 118 14.12 -25.58 -4.74
CA ASN A 118 13.71 -26.47 -3.67
C ASN A 118 14.28 -27.87 -3.91
N GLU A 119 15.35 -28.20 -3.17
CA GLU A 119 16.05 -29.48 -3.23
C GLU A 119 15.17 -30.69 -2.90
N TYR A 120 14.08 -30.49 -2.16
CA TYR A 120 13.17 -31.57 -1.75
C TYR A 120 12.16 -31.95 -2.84
N ARG A 121 12.17 -31.29 -4.01
CA ARG A 121 11.29 -31.63 -5.13
C ARG A 121 11.96 -32.62 -6.08
N LEU A 122 11.34 -33.78 -6.24
CA LEU A 122 11.77 -34.82 -7.20
C LEU A 122 11.63 -34.39 -8.67
N TYR A 123 10.70 -33.49 -8.98
CA TYR A 123 10.45 -32.99 -10.33
C TYR A 123 10.06 -31.52 -10.30
N GLY A 124 10.69 -30.72 -11.18
CA GLY A 124 10.48 -29.28 -11.23
C GLY A 124 11.05 -28.62 -9.98
N GLU A 125 12.32 -28.26 -10.06
CA GLU A 125 13.17 -27.93 -8.94
C GLU A 125 12.78 -26.59 -8.31
N TYR A 126 12.02 -25.75 -9.02
CA TYR A 126 11.65 -24.43 -8.54
C TYR A 126 10.20 -24.33 -8.09
N GLN A 127 9.97 -23.44 -7.12
CA GLN A 127 8.64 -23.12 -6.60
C GLN A 127 8.47 -21.62 -6.40
N PHE A 128 7.22 -21.20 -6.24
CA PHE A 128 6.88 -19.82 -5.89
C PHE A 128 7.25 -19.48 -4.45
N THR A 129 8.03 -18.42 -4.26
CA THR A 129 8.28 -17.82 -2.95
C THR A 129 7.02 -17.15 -2.41
N LYS A 130 7.03 -16.69 -1.15
CA LYS A 130 5.93 -15.84 -0.66
C LYS A 130 5.78 -14.58 -1.52
N LEU A 131 6.89 -13.92 -1.87
CA LEU A 131 6.91 -12.73 -2.71
C LEU A 131 6.34 -13.02 -4.11
N GLY A 132 6.73 -14.14 -4.74
CA GLY A 132 6.23 -14.54 -6.06
C GLY A 132 4.73 -14.86 -6.12
N LYS A 133 4.09 -15.15 -4.99
CA LYS A 133 2.64 -15.36 -4.91
C LYS A 133 1.85 -14.05 -4.90
N ILE A 134 2.49 -12.91 -4.65
CA ILE A 134 1.82 -11.60 -4.57
C ILE A 134 1.31 -11.14 -5.94
N PRO A 135 2.11 -11.14 -7.04
CA PRO A 135 1.65 -10.71 -8.37
C PRO A 135 0.50 -11.52 -8.95
N VAL A 136 0.24 -12.70 -8.40
CA VAL A 136 -0.85 -13.59 -8.85
C VAL A 136 -1.99 -13.67 -7.83
N GLY A 137 -1.98 -12.80 -6.81
CA GLY A 137 -3.02 -12.71 -5.81
C GLY A 137 -3.14 -13.96 -4.94
N ALA A 138 -2.12 -14.83 -4.90
CA ALA A 138 -2.22 -16.15 -4.30
C ALA A 138 -1.76 -16.21 -2.84
N LEU A 139 -1.04 -15.20 -2.35
CA LEU A 139 -0.56 -15.16 -0.98
C LEU A 139 -1.73 -14.86 -0.02
N SER A 140 -1.83 -15.59 1.09
CA SER A 140 -2.80 -15.29 2.13
C SER A 140 -2.52 -13.94 2.78
N LEU A 141 -3.54 -13.28 3.33
CA LEU A 141 -3.40 -11.95 3.94
C LEU A 141 -2.45 -11.97 5.15
N MET A 142 -2.46 -13.07 5.92
CA MET A 142 -1.52 -13.27 7.01
C MET A 142 -0.07 -13.29 6.52
N LEU A 143 0.22 -14.05 5.46
CA LEU A 143 1.59 -14.15 4.91
C LEU A 143 2.00 -12.87 4.17
N PHE A 144 1.05 -12.18 3.54
CA PHE A 144 1.28 -10.88 2.93
C PHE A 144 1.76 -9.85 3.95
N ASN A 145 1.11 -9.77 5.12
CA ASN A 145 1.56 -8.91 6.21
C ASN A 145 3.01 -9.22 6.62
N GLN A 146 3.38 -10.50 6.77
CA GLN A 146 4.76 -10.89 7.12
C GLN A 146 5.78 -10.40 6.08
N VAL A 147 5.46 -10.53 4.79
CA VAL A 147 6.34 -10.08 3.71
C VAL A 147 6.42 -8.56 3.68
N GLN A 148 5.28 -7.88 3.70
CA GLN A 148 5.23 -6.43 3.57
C GLN A 148 5.85 -5.72 4.76
N GLU A 149 5.59 -6.16 6.00
CA GLU A 149 6.15 -5.54 7.20
C GLU A 149 7.69 -5.55 7.20
N SER A 150 8.32 -6.66 6.76
CA SER A 150 9.78 -6.74 6.62
C SER A 150 10.30 -5.70 5.62
N ILE A 151 9.68 -5.63 4.45
CA ILE A 151 10.15 -4.75 3.35
C ILE A 151 9.85 -3.27 3.68
N LEU A 152 8.77 -2.98 4.42
CA LEU A 152 8.51 -1.63 4.94
C LEU A 152 9.64 -1.18 5.86
N TRP A 153 10.03 -2.04 6.80
CA TRP A 153 11.13 -1.74 7.72
C TRP A 153 12.47 -1.58 7.00
N GLU A 154 12.82 -2.49 6.11
CA GLU A 154 14.05 -2.42 5.31
C GLU A 154 14.13 -1.12 4.51
N LYS A 155 13.02 -0.68 3.91
CA LYS A 155 12.97 0.57 3.14
C LYS A 155 13.12 1.80 4.04
N LEU A 156 12.53 1.80 5.24
CA LEU A 156 12.70 2.89 6.21
C LEU A 156 14.19 3.04 6.59
N GLN A 157 14.85 1.94 6.98
CA GLN A 157 16.27 1.95 7.34
C GLN A 157 17.17 2.43 6.19
N GLN A 158 16.84 2.04 4.95
CA GLN A 158 17.57 2.52 3.77
C GLN A 158 17.44 4.04 3.59
N LEU A 159 16.25 4.62 3.83
CA LEU A 159 16.03 6.05 3.72
C LEU A 159 16.76 6.81 4.85
N GLU A 160 16.66 6.34 6.09
CA GLU A 160 17.39 6.92 7.22
C GLU A 160 18.91 6.93 6.98
N LYS A 161 19.47 5.82 6.48
CA LYS A 161 20.88 5.74 6.11
C LYS A 161 21.27 6.72 4.99
N LYS A 162 20.39 6.91 4.00
CA LYS A 162 20.65 7.88 2.92
C LYS A 162 20.69 9.31 3.44
N VAL A 163 19.79 9.68 4.34
CA VAL A 163 19.80 10.99 5.01
C VAL A 163 21.10 11.16 5.80
N GLN A 164 21.47 10.17 6.60
CA GLN A 164 22.70 10.20 7.40
C GLN A 164 23.93 10.43 6.53
N VAL A 165 24.12 9.63 5.48
CA VAL A 165 25.28 9.77 4.58
C VAL A 165 25.27 11.14 3.90
N ALA A 166 24.13 11.58 3.38
CA ALA A 166 24.04 12.87 2.70
C ALA A 166 24.32 14.05 3.63
N TYR A 167 23.92 13.97 4.90
CA TYR A 167 24.18 15.00 5.90
C TYR A 167 25.66 15.05 6.30
N LEU A 168 26.26 13.90 6.63
CA LEU A 168 27.65 13.82 7.07
C LEU A 168 28.64 14.19 5.98
N ASP A 169 28.32 13.91 4.72
CA ASP A 169 29.16 14.21 3.56
C ASP A 169 28.90 15.61 2.96
N ASP A 170 28.04 16.43 3.58
CA ASP A 170 27.58 17.74 3.05
C ASP A 170 27.10 17.65 1.60
N ALA A 171 26.36 16.58 1.29
CA ALA A 171 25.94 16.28 -0.06
C ALA A 171 24.81 17.22 -0.52
N SER A 172 24.90 17.70 -1.76
CA SER A 172 23.91 18.61 -2.34
C SER A 172 22.48 18.05 -2.43
N ASN A 173 22.31 16.74 -2.29
CA ASN A 173 21.02 16.05 -2.28
C ASN A 173 20.49 15.73 -0.88
N PHE A 174 21.07 16.30 0.19
CA PHE A 174 20.62 16.09 1.57
C PHE A 174 19.13 16.37 1.76
N HIS A 175 18.64 17.54 1.33
CA HIS A 175 17.22 17.89 1.45
C HIS A 175 16.30 16.96 0.66
N GLU A 176 16.75 16.45 -0.49
CA GLU A 176 15.98 15.46 -1.26
C GLU A 176 15.81 14.17 -0.47
N CYS A 177 16.88 13.70 0.15
CA CYS A 177 16.88 12.50 0.98
C CYS A 177 16.01 12.68 2.23
N LEU A 178 16.06 13.86 2.86
CA LEU A 178 15.23 14.18 4.03
C LEU A 178 13.75 14.16 3.67
N TRP A 179 13.35 14.78 2.56
CA TRP A 179 11.95 14.74 2.09
C TRP A 179 11.48 13.33 1.76
N ASP A 180 12.35 12.50 1.16
CA ASP A 180 12.01 11.10 0.90
C ASP A 180 11.70 10.33 2.19
N LEU A 181 12.52 10.52 3.23
CA LEU A 181 12.29 9.93 4.54
C LEU A 181 10.97 10.42 5.16
N GLN A 182 10.73 11.73 5.16
CA GLN A 182 9.54 12.32 5.77
C GLN A 182 8.25 11.91 5.06
N ILE A 183 8.23 11.92 3.72
CA ILE A 183 7.10 11.44 2.92
C ILE A 183 6.83 9.96 3.21
N TYR A 184 7.89 9.14 3.27
CA TYR A 184 7.76 7.73 3.57
C TYR A 184 7.17 7.48 4.97
N ARG A 185 7.68 8.18 5.99
CA ARG A 185 7.16 8.13 7.37
C ARG A 185 5.70 8.59 7.43
N ALA A 186 5.32 9.62 6.68
CA ALA A 186 3.93 10.09 6.61
C ALA A 186 2.99 9.04 5.99
N GLU A 187 3.40 8.35 4.92
CA GLU A 187 2.63 7.24 4.35
C GLU A 187 2.51 6.06 5.33
N LEU A 188 3.60 5.71 6.03
CA LEU A 188 3.59 4.65 7.05
C LEU A 188 2.64 5.00 8.20
N LYS A 189 2.72 6.24 8.72
CA LYS A 189 1.78 6.77 9.72
C LYS A 189 0.34 6.62 9.27
N LYS A 190 0.05 6.94 8.00
CA LYS A 190 -1.30 6.85 7.44
C LYS A 190 -1.87 5.43 7.44
N ILE A 191 -1.09 4.42 7.06
CA ILE A 191 -1.58 3.02 7.08
C ILE A 191 -1.70 2.47 8.51
N LEU A 192 -0.83 2.90 9.43
CA LEU A 192 -0.87 2.52 10.83
C LEU A 192 -2.03 3.20 11.57
N SER A 193 -2.40 4.43 11.21
CA SER A 193 -3.52 5.16 11.82
C SER A 193 -4.89 4.62 11.43
N ASN A 194 -4.94 3.70 10.46
CA ASN A 194 -6.17 3.17 9.89
C ASN A 194 -6.55 1.82 10.50
N THR A 195 -7.84 1.67 10.79
CA THR A 195 -8.47 0.39 11.10
C THR A 195 -9.09 -0.19 9.83
N LEU A 196 -8.68 -1.40 9.47
CA LEU A 196 -9.33 -2.20 8.43
C LEU A 196 -10.65 -2.72 8.96
N TYR A 197 -11.71 -2.74 8.16
CA TYR A 197 -12.98 -3.34 8.52
C TYR A 197 -13.55 -4.18 7.38
N TYR A 198 -14.33 -5.20 7.75
CA TYR A 198 -15.03 -6.07 6.82
C TYR A 198 -16.48 -6.22 7.25
N LEU A 199 -17.40 -5.92 6.31
CA LEU A 199 -18.84 -5.91 6.53
C LEU A 199 -19.51 -7.01 5.71
N GLN A 200 -20.52 -7.63 6.28
CA GLN A 200 -21.59 -8.31 5.55
C GLN A 200 -22.80 -7.39 5.48
N ILE A 201 -23.45 -7.36 4.33
CA ILE A 201 -24.52 -6.44 4.01
C ILE A 201 -25.64 -7.26 3.40
N ASP A 202 -26.69 -7.50 4.17
CA ASP A 202 -27.86 -8.23 3.72
C ASP A 202 -28.90 -7.22 3.22
N THR A 203 -29.37 -7.39 1.98
CA THR A 203 -30.38 -6.52 1.37
C THR A 203 -31.67 -7.29 1.08
N ASP A 204 -32.68 -6.59 0.57
CA ASP A 204 -33.90 -7.21 0.04
C ASP A 204 -33.66 -8.13 -1.16
N LYS A 205 -32.50 -8.04 -1.82
CA LYS A 205 -32.18 -8.83 -3.02
C LYS A 205 -31.17 -9.93 -2.76
N GLU A 206 -30.07 -9.57 -2.10
CA GLU A 206 -28.90 -10.43 -1.97
C GLU A 206 -27.96 -9.95 -0.86
N THR A 207 -26.93 -10.76 -0.57
CA THR A 207 -25.87 -10.43 0.39
C THR A 207 -24.62 -9.92 -0.33
N PHE A 208 -24.14 -8.76 0.08
CA PHE A 208 -22.89 -8.17 -0.35
C PHE A 208 -21.87 -8.13 0.79
N TYR A 209 -20.61 -7.92 0.43
CA TYR A 209 -19.54 -7.69 1.37
C TYR A 209 -18.77 -6.42 1.01
N LYS A 210 -18.22 -5.76 2.02
CA LYS A 210 -17.41 -4.55 1.84
C LYS A 210 -16.16 -4.61 2.70
N ILE A 211 -15.01 -4.37 2.08
CA ILE A 211 -13.74 -4.11 2.76
C ILE A 211 -13.44 -2.62 2.69
N GLY A 212 -12.90 -2.05 3.76
CA GLY A 212 -12.44 -0.68 3.75
C GLY A 212 -11.55 -0.34 4.93
N VAL A 213 -11.04 0.89 4.94
CA VAL A 213 -10.27 1.45 6.04
C VAL A 213 -10.94 2.68 6.62
N THR A 214 -10.76 2.92 7.91
CA THR A 214 -11.29 4.11 8.59
C THR A 214 -10.36 4.56 9.70
N ARG A 215 -10.28 5.88 9.92
CA ARG A 215 -9.72 6.49 11.14
C ARG A 215 -10.79 6.78 12.19
N ARG A 216 -12.06 6.80 11.77
CA ARG A 216 -13.24 7.02 12.64
C ARG A 216 -13.64 5.71 13.30
N GLU A 217 -14.41 5.83 14.38
CA GLU A 217 -15.12 4.71 15.00
C GLU A 217 -15.91 3.89 13.97
N ILE A 218 -15.90 2.56 14.13
CA ILE A 218 -16.50 1.64 13.15
C ILE A 218 -18.00 1.90 12.98
N GLN A 219 -18.70 2.29 14.05
CA GLN A 219 -20.14 2.57 14.01
C GLN A 219 -20.47 3.79 13.16
N ALA A 220 -19.66 4.86 13.23
CA ALA A 220 -19.83 6.02 12.35
C ALA A 220 -19.65 5.64 10.88
N ARG A 221 -18.66 4.77 10.60
CA ARG A 221 -18.45 4.27 9.23
C ARG A 221 -19.61 3.39 8.75
N VAL A 222 -20.18 2.54 9.59
CA VAL A 222 -21.35 1.72 9.25
C VAL A 222 -22.56 2.59 8.93
N ALA A 223 -22.80 3.67 9.70
CA ALA A 223 -23.89 4.60 9.44
C ALA A 223 -23.75 5.33 8.08
N GLU A 224 -22.53 5.73 7.70
CA GLU A 224 -22.25 6.29 6.37
C GLU A 224 -22.60 5.28 5.26
N VAL A 225 -22.13 4.03 5.40
CA VAL A 225 -22.39 2.96 4.42
C VAL A 225 -23.89 2.67 4.31
N GLN A 226 -24.60 2.63 5.43
CA GLN A 226 -26.06 2.48 5.46
C GLN A 226 -26.73 3.61 4.66
N THR A 227 -26.33 4.86 4.91
CA THR A 227 -26.89 6.05 4.25
C THR A 227 -26.70 6.02 2.74
N ASP A 228 -25.59 5.47 2.25
CA ASP A 228 -25.36 5.32 0.82
C ASP A 228 -26.19 4.18 0.22
N LEU A 229 -26.36 3.07 0.92
CA LEU A 229 -27.06 1.89 0.40
C LEU A 229 -28.58 2.00 0.40
N VAL A 230 -29.19 2.75 1.32
CA VAL A 230 -30.65 2.98 1.33
C VAL A 230 -31.16 3.71 0.08
N LYS A 231 -30.26 4.33 -0.70
CA LYS A 231 -30.58 4.92 -2.02
C LYS A 231 -30.81 3.85 -3.10
N HIS A 232 -30.38 2.61 -2.85
CA HIS A 232 -30.36 1.52 -3.82
C HIS A 232 -31.25 0.32 -3.43
N PHE A 233 -31.54 0.17 -2.14
CA PHE A 233 -32.27 -0.97 -1.58
C PHE A 233 -33.33 -0.52 -0.59
N SER A 234 -34.44 -1.25 -0.52
CA SER A 234 -35.54 -0.96 0.41
C SER A 234 -35.22 -1.41 1.84
N HIS A 235 -34.45 -2.49 1.97
CA HIS A 235 -33.96 -3.02 3.22
C HIS A 235 -32.44 -3.20 3.15
N VAL A 236 -31.75 -2.76 4.20
CA VAL A 236 -30.30 -2.93 4.35
C VAL A 236 -30.00 -3.23 5.81
N SER A 237 -29.38 -4.38 6.06
CA SER A 237 -28.85 -4.80 7.35
C SER A 237 -27.35 -4.98 7.23
N ILE A 238 -26.57 -4.33 8.11
CA ILE A 238 -25.11 -4.37 8.08
C ILE A 238 -24.59 -5.05 9.33
N LYS A 239 -23.78 -6.09 9.12
CA LYS A 239 -23.06 -6.80 10.18
C LYS A 239 -21.57 -6.57 10.05
N VAL A 240 -20.94 -6.07 11.11
CA VAL A 240 -19.48 -6.01 11.21
C VAL A 240 -18.94 -7.42 11.44
N LEU A 241 -18.26 -7.99 10.45
CA LEU A 241 -17.68 -9.32 10.56
C LEU A 241 -16.30 -9.33 11.22
N GLY A 242 -15.60 -8.20 11.16
CA GLY A 242 -14.33 -7.97 11.82
C GLY A 242 -13.77 -6.58 11.57
N HIS A 243 -12.89 -6.14 12.46
CA HIS A 243 -12.06 -4.96 12.29
C HIS A 243 -10.67 -5.20 12.87
N TRP A 244 -9.66 -4.63 12.24
CA TRP A 244 -8.25 -4.85 12.59
C TRP A 244 -7.52 -3.51 12.63
N SER A 245 -7.20 -3.04 13.84
CA SER A 245 -6.44 -1.81 14.06
C SER A 245 -5.04 -1.93 13.43
N HIS A 246 -4.54 -0.81 12.90
CA HIS A 246 -3.21 -0.70 12.29
C HIS A 246 -2.98 -1.63 11.08
N ARG A 247 -4.07 -2.03 10.39
CA ARG A 247 -4.04 -2.89 9.20
C ARG A 247 -4.48 -2.17 7.93
N GLY A 248 -4.30 -0.85 7.87
CA GLY A 248 -4.63 -0.06 6.68
C GLY A 248 -3.89 -0.48 5.41
N ASN A 249 -2.77 -1.20 5.54
CA ASN A 249 -1.97 -1.74 4.45
C ASN A 249 -2.66 -2.88 3.68
N VAL A 250 -3.61 -3.60 4.31
CA VAL A 250 -4.18 -4.84 3.77
C VAL A 250 -5.26 -4.58 2.71
N GLU A 251 -5.98 -3.46 2.81
CA GLU A 251 -7.17 -3.20 1.99
C GLU A 251 -6.89 -3.38 0.49
N LYS A 252 -5.86 -2.72 -0.04
CA LYS A 252 -5.53 -2.78 -1.47
C LYS A 252 -5.15 -4.19 -1.91
N TYR A 253 -4.48 -4.96 -1.06
CA TYR A 253 -4.12 -6.35 -1.40
C TYR A 253 -5.33 -7.27 -1.35
N PHE A 254 -6.27 -7.07 -0.42
CA PHE A 254 -7.56 -7.75 -0.43
C PHE A 254 -8.28 -7.49 -1.75
N LYS A 255 -8.37 -6.21 -2.16
CA LYS A 255 -9.02 -5.83 -3.41
C LYS A 255 -8.36 -6.49 -4.63
N TYR A 256 -7.04 -6.57 -4.62
CA TYR A 256 -6.27 -7.24 -5.66
C TYR A 256 -6.52 -8.75 -5.72
N ARG A 257 -6.49 -9.42 -4.56
CA ARG A 257 -6.64 -10.87 -4.43
C ARG A 257 -8.05 -11.38 -4.74
N TYR A 258 -9.07 -10.62 -4.35
CA TYR A 258 -10.48 -10.97 -4.53
C TYR A 258 -11.14 -10.17 -5.66
N ALA A 259 -10.35 -9.67 -6.61
CA ALA A 259 -10.82 -8.79 -7.69
C ALA A 259 -11.95 -9.42 -8.51
N ASP A 260 -11.93 -10.74 -8.71
CA ASP A 260 -12.94 -11.47 -9.50
C ASP A 260 -14.35 -11.40 -8.89
N TYR A 261 -14.45 -11.16 -7.57
CA TYR A 261 -15.72 -11.01 -6.85
C TYR A 261 -16.16 -9.55 -6.72
N ASN A 262 -15.37 -8.59 -7.21
CA ASN A 262 -15.70 -7.17 -7.08
C ASN A 262 -16.92 -6.84 -7.93
N CYS A 263 -17.89 -6.15 -7.31
CA CYS A 263 -19.09 -5.67 -7.97
C CYS A 263 -19.35 -4.21 -7.62
N SER A 264 -20.10 -3.53 -8.48
CA SER A 264 -20.53 -2.15 -8.24
C SER A 264 -22.01 -2.09 -7.84
N ILE A 265 -22.35 -1.12 -6.99
CA ILE A 265 -23.71 -0.78 -6.62
C ILE A 265 -23.88 0.69 -7.01
N GLY A 266 -24.47 0.95 -8.18
CA GLY A 266 -24.52 2.30 -8.76
C GLY A 266 -23.11 2.85 -9.02
N SER A 267 -22.76 3.96 -8.36
CA SER A 267 -21.41 4.57 -8.43
C SER A 267 -20.42 4.01 -7.41
N LEU A 268 -20.86 3.14 -6.50
CA LEU A 268 -20.02 2.59 -5.44
C LEU A 268 -19.30 1.32 -5.94
N THR A 269 -17.97 1.24 -5.78
CA THR A 269 -17.12 0.25 -6.48
C THR A 269 -16.37 -0.70 -5.54
N GLU A 270 -16.56 -0.54 -4.25
CA GLU A 270 -15.88 -1.26 -3.17
C GLU A 270 -16.61 -2.50 -2.63
N TYR A 271 -17.62 -2.99 -3.35
CA TYR A 271 -18.46 -4.10 -2.92
C TYR A 271 -18.02 -5.42 -3.55
N TYR A 272 -18.42 -6.51 -2.91
CA TYR A 272 -18.08 -7.87 -3.29
C TYR A 272 -19.32 -8.75 -3.25
N LYS A 273 -19.48 -9.57 -4.29
CA LYS A 273 -20.49 -10.62 -4.37
C LYS A 273 -19.77 -11.94 -4.62
N PHE A 274 -19.81 -12.82 -3.64
CA PHE A 274 -19.23 -14.15 -3.76
C PHE A 274 -20.26 -15.10 -4.38
N ASP A 275 -19.79 -16.01 -5.24
CA ASP A 275 -20.67 -16.94 -5.98
C ASP A 275 -21.37 -17.93 -5.05
N ASN A 276 -20.74 -18.25 -3.92
CA ASN A 276 -21.26 -19.18 -2.93
C ASN A 276 -20.83 -18.79 -1.50
N PRO A 277 -21.50 -19.32 -0.45
CA PRO A 277 -21.16 -19.05 0.94
C PRO A 277 -19.75 -19.52 1.36
N GLU A 278 -19.18 -20.51 0.68
CA GLU A 278 -17.85 -21.04 1.00
C GLU A 278 -16.76 -20.04 0.63
N ASP A 279 -16.88 -19.36 -0.51
CA ASP A 279 -15.95 -18.31 -0.95
C ASP A 279 -15.96 -17.10 -0.01
N ALA A 280 -17.16 -16.65 0.39
CA ALA A 280 -17.30 -15.61 1.40
C ALA A 280 -16.66 -16.02 2.75
N THR A 281 -16.88 -17.28 3.16
CA THR A 281 -16.26 -17.85 4.36
C THR A 281 -14.75 -17.96 4.23
N ALA A 282 -14.23 -18.29 3.05
CA ALA A 282 -12.80 -18.36 2.77
C ALA A 282 -12.14 -16.99 2.87
N ALA A 283 -12.76 -15.93 2.32
CA ALA A 283 -12.28 -14.56 2.45
C ALA A 283 -12.28 -14.09 3.91
N LEU A 284 -13.36 -14.34 4.65
CA LEU A 284 -13.43 -14.03 6.09
C LEU A 284 -12.39 -14.80 6.90
N ARG A 285 -12.15 -16.08 6.58
CA ARG A 285 -11.14 -16.92 7.23
C ARG A 285 -9.72 -16.40 6.95
N ASP A 286 -9.44 -15.93 5.74
CA ASP A 286 -8.14 -15.32 5.40
C ASP A 286 -7.88 -14.07 6.25
N LEU A 287 -8.88 -13.20 6.37
CA LEU A 287 -8.84 -12.02 7.26
C LEU A 287 -8.66 -12.40 8.74
N ARG A 288 -9.43 -13.37 9.25
CA ARG A 288 -9.37 -13.80 10.66
C ARG A 288 -8.05 -14.48 11.04
N ARG A 289 -7.32 -15.04 10.07
CA ARG A 289 -5.98 -15.61 10.28
C ARG A 289 -4.89 -14.55 10.46
N MET A 290 -5.17 -13.29 10.14
CA MET A 290 -4.22 -12.21 10.42
C MET A 290 -4.04 -12.06 11.93
N LYS A 291 -2.78 -12.08 12.39
CA LYS A 291 -2.46 -11.75 13.78
C LYS A 291 -2.80 -10.28 14.06
N LYS A 292 -3.29 -10.00 15.26
CA LYS A 292 -3.40 -8.63 15.77
C LYS A 292 -2.05 -7.93 15.57
N LYS A 293 -2.05 -6.73 14.98
CA LYS A 293 -0.83 -5.96 14.79
C LYS A 293 -0.35 -5.47 16.16
N GLN A 294 0.84 -5.90 16.54
CA GLN A 294 1.60 -5.29 17.62
C GLN A 294 2.53 -4.28 16.98
N LEU A 295 2.49 -3.06 17.49
CA LEU A 295 3.35 -1.99 17.01
C LEU A 295 4.73 -2.14 17.65
N SER A 296 5.78 -2.04 16.84
CA SER A 296 7.13 -1.83 17.36
C SER A 296 7.26 -0.42 17.94
N GLU A 297 8.33 -0.17 18.68
CA GLU A 297 8.63 1.16 19.25
C GLU A 297 8.70 2.25 18.16
N PHE A 298 9.39 1.98 17.05
CA PHE A 298 9.47 2.94 15.94
C PHE A 298 8.10 3.21 15.29
N GLU A 299 7.21 2.20 15.22
CA GLU A 299 5.85 2.41 14.70
C GLU A 299 5.00 3.27 15.65
N VAL A 300 5.19 3.10 16.96
CA VAL A 300 4.58 3.96 17.99
C VAL A 300 5.08 5.41 17.83
N ASP A 301 6.37 5.61 17.64
CA ASP A 301 6.95 6.95 17.45
C ASP A 301 6.46 7.62 16.17
N ILE A 302 6.37 6.88 15.07
CA ILE A 302 5.79 7.35 13.80
C ILE A 302 4.33 7.77 14.00
N LEU A 303 3.53 6.98 14.73
CA LEU A 303 2.14 7.34 15.04
C LEU A 303 2.05 8.60 15.90
N ALA A 304 2.92 8.72 16.91
CA ALA A 304 3.02 9.91 17.76
C ALA A 304 3.52 11.15 16.98
N GLY A 305 4.11 10.97 15.79
CA GLY A 305 4.67 12.05 14.99
C GLY A 305 6.02 12.54 15.51
N LYS A 306 6.75 11.70 16.24
CA LYS A 306 8.12 12.02 16.66
C LYS A 306 9.05 12.05 15.43
N PRO A 307 10.08 12.91 15.42
CA PRO A 307 11.13 12.86 14.41
C PRO A 307 11.84 11.49 14.42
N SER A 308 12.40 11.08 13.29
CA SER A 308 13.29 9.91 13.24
C SER A 308 14.55 10.14 14.07
N TRP A 309 15.26 9.07 14.40
CA TRP A 309 16.52 9.18 15.13
C TRP A 309 17.56 10.04 14.37
N ILE A 310 17.54 10.00 13.02
CA ILE A 310 18.46 10.79 12.21
C ILE A 310 18.05 12.28 12.18
N GLU A 311 16.75 12.58 12.19
CA GLU A 311 16.28 13.96 12.35
C GLU A 311 16.67 14.52 13.72
N GLN A 312 16.52 13.74 14.80
CA GLN A 312 16.94 14.12 16.15
C GLN A 312 18.46 14.37 16.21
N LEU A 313 19.26 13.49 15.60
CA LEU A 313 20.71 13.65 15.54
C LEU A 313 21.13 14.93 14.80
N ILE A 314 20.43 15.27 13.71
CA ILE A 314 20.70 16.49 12.94
C ILE A 314 20.36 17.72 13.79
N GLU A 315 19.21 17.73 14.46
CA GLU A 315 18.81 18.80 15.37
C GLU A 315 19.85 19.02 16.47
N GLU A 316 20.31 17.95 17.13
CA GLU A 316 21.36 18.02 18.17
C GLU A 316 22.68 18.61 17.65
N ILE A 317 23.15 18.18 16.46
CA ILE A 317 24.40 18.67 15.87
C ILE A 317 24.28 20.14 15.46
N GLU A 318 23.12 20.57 14.96
CA GLU A 318 22.89 21.97 14.59
C GLU A 318 22.81 22.88 15.81
N GLU A 319 22.20 22.42 16.90
CA GLU A 319 22.16 23.14 18.19
C GLU A 319 23.58 23.32 18.78
N GLU A 320 24.45 22.31 18.69
CA GLU A 320 25.84 22.42 19.16
C GLU A 320 26.70 23.39 18.33
N ARG A 321 26.28 23.70 17.10
CA ARG A 321 27.00 24.61 16.17
C ARG A 321 26.54 26.06 16.27
N ALA A 322 25.39 26.34 16.88
CA ALA A 322 24.77 27.67 16.99
C ALA A 322 25.34 28.51 18.15
#